data_AF-A0AAD5TKW5-F1
#
_entry.id   AF-A0AAD5TKW5-F1
#
_cell.length_a   1.000
_cell.length_b   1.000
_cell.length_c   1.000
_cell.angle_alpha   90.00
_cell.angle_beta   90.00
_cell.angle_gamma   90.00
#
_symmetry.space_group_name_H-M   'P 1'
#
loop_
_entity.id
_entity.type
_entity.pdbx_description
1 polymer ?
#
loop_
_entity_poly.entity_id
_entity_poly.type
_entity_poly.pdbx_seq_one_letter_code
_entity_poly.pdbx_strand_id
1 'polypeptide(L)'
;MLYLLGVNLPDAKAVPTALTHIYGIGPHTAASVCHKLGIHPRCRLADLPEAKITQLSALLNTLTIDAELLRETRNKITVMVQSGRYRGARHKASLPVNGQRTHTNRMTAKKLNGRWMAARQYSSARTACAPARTPQPPYALAASRAISLLSIFRRIL
;
A
#
# COMPACT_ATOMS: atom_id res chain seq x y z
N MET A 1 7.24 25.89 9.23
CA MET A 1 7.01 24.65 8.47
C MET A 1 5.51 24.55 8.25
N LEU A 2 5.05 24.39 7.00
CA LEU A 2 3.65 24.16 6.69
C LEU A 2 3.39 22.66 6.48
N TYR A 3 2.43 22.12 7.23
CA TYR A 3 1.97 20.74 7.07
C TYR A 3 0.67 20.72 6.29
N LEU A 4 0.67 20.05 5.14
CA LEU A 4 -0.47 20.01 4.22
C LEU A 4 -0.69 18.58 3.74
N LEU A 5 -1.91 18.06 3.89
CA LEU A 5 -2.33 16.72 3.44
C LEU A 5 -1.42 15.55 3.88
N GLY A 6 -0.75 15.67 5.02
CA GLY A 6 0.14 14.61 5.50
C GLY A 6 1.60 14.78 5.07
N VAL A 7 1.93 15.85 4.33
CA VAL A 7 3.27 16.15 3.83
C VAL A 7 3.79 17.46 4.42
N ASN A 8 5.06 17.46 4.82
CA ASN A 8 5.76 18.67 5.24
C ASN A 8 6.26 19.43 4.02
N LEU A 9 5.74 20.63 3.79
CA LEU A 9 6.15 21.48 2.68
C LEU A 9 7.25 22.46 3.12
N PRO A 10 8.23 22.76 2.23
CA PRO A 10 9.26 23.75 2.52
C PRO A 10 8.75 25.19 2.32
N ASP A 11 8.69 25.96 3.40
CA ASP A 11 8.10 27.31 3.41
C ASP A 11 8.87 28.35 2.57
N ALA A 12 10.19 28.18 2.47
CA ALA A 12 11.07 29.11 1.78
C ALA A 12 10.89 29.08 0.25
N LYS A 13 10.24 28.04 -0.29
CA LYS A 13 10.05 27.87 -1.74
C LYS A 13 8.79 28.59 -2.22
N ALA A 14 8.79 28.92 -3.50
CA ALA A 14 7.60 29.40 -4.18
C ALA A 14 6.49 28.32 -4.14
N VAL A 15 5.23 28.74 -4.01
CA VAL A 15 4.06 27.84 -3.91
C VAL A 15 4.05 26.73 -4.98
N PRO A 16 4.19 27.00 -6.30
CA PRO A 16 4.12 25.94 -7.30
C PRO A 16 5.24 24.91 -7.14
N THR A 17 6.44 25.34 -6.73
CA THR A 17 7.56 24.44 -6.48
C THR A 17 7.38 23.66 -5.19
N ALA A 18 6.82 24.28 -4.15
CA ALA A 18 6.50 23.59 -2.90
C ALA A 18 5.48 22.47 -3.14
N LEU A 19 4.44 22.71 -3.93
CA LEU A 19 3.41 21.71 -4.23
C LEU A 19 3.95 20.44 -4.91
N THR A 20 5.05 20.53 -5.68
CA THR A 20 5.67 19.35 -6.32
C THR A 20 6.31 18.35 -5.35
N HIS A 21 6.44 18.69 -4.07
CA HIS A 21 6.87 17.72 -3.05
C HIS A 21 5.80 16.66 -2.76
N ILE A 22 4.55 16.96 -3.11
CA ILE A 22 3.42 16.03 -2.99
C ILE A 22 3.44 15.06 -4.17
N TYR A 23 3.31 13.76 -3.90
CA TYR A 23 3.36 12.75 -4.94
C TYR A 23 2.12 12.83 -5.85
N GLY A 24 2.36 12.88 -7.16
CA GLY A 24 1.30 13.03 -8.17
C GLY A 24 1.10 14.47 -8.65
N ILE A 25 1.70 15.47 -7.98
CA ILE A 25 1.68 16.86 -8.45
C ILE A 25 2.96 17.15 -9.23
N GLY A 26 2.81 17.43 -10.53
CA GLY A 26 3.88 17.96 -11.39
C GLY A 26 3.87 19.49 -11.48
N PRO A 27 4.83 20.08 -12.22
CA PRO A 27 4.93 21.54 -12.38
C PRO A 27 3.70 22.13 -13.10
N HIS A 28 3.17 21.43 -14.10
CA HIS A 28 2.00 21.86 -14.85
C HIS A 28 0.74 21.89 -13.97
N THR A 29 0.47 20.79 -13.25
CA THR A 29 -0.69 20.70 -12.34
C THR A 29 -0.60 21.72 -11.21
N ALA A 30 0.60 21.93 -10.65
CA ALA A 30 0.83 22.95 -9.62
C ALA A 30 0.50 24.35 -10.15
N ALA A 31 0.99 24.69 -11.35
CA ALA A 31 0.67 25.97 -12.00
C ALA A 31 -0.85 26.14 -12.23
N SER A 32 -1.55 25.09 -12.68
CA SER A 32 -3.01 25.12 -12.84
C SER A 32 -3.74 25.36 -11.52
N VAL A 33 -3.30 24.74 -10.41
CA VAL A 33 -3.88 24.96 -9.08
C VAL A 33 -3.65 26.40 -8.62
N CYS A 34 -2.43 26.93 -8.77
CA CYS A 34 -2.13 28.32 -8.44
C CYS A 34 -2.97 29.30 -9.26
N HIS A 35 -3.17 29.04 -10.56
CA HIS A 35 -3.98 29.86 -11.43
C HIS A 35 -5.45 29.90 -10.99
N LYS A 36 -6.03 28.74 -10.65
CA LYS A 36 -7.42 28.65 -10.14
C LYS A 36 -7.65 29.47 -8.87
N LEU A 37 -6.64 29.59 -8.01
CA LEU A 37 -6.72 30.34 -6.76
C LEU A 37 -6.28 31.80 -6.87
N GLY A 38 -5.79 32.22 -8.04
CA GLY A 38 -5.23 33.55 -8.25
C GLY A 38 -3.94 33.81 -7.46
N ILE A 39 -3.11 32.78 -7.22
CA ILE A 39 -1.84 32.91 -6.50
C ILE A 39 -0.73 33.26 -7.48
N HIS A 40 0.04 34.31 -7.17
CA HIS A 40 1.19 34.70 -7.96
C HIS A 40 2.29 33.62 -7.94
N PRO A 41 2.89 33.23 -9.08
CA PRO A 41 3.81 32.08 -9.15
C PRO A 41 5.11 32.25 -8.37
N ARG A 42 5.54 33.48 -8.08
CA ARG A 42 6.72 33.77 -7.25
C ARG A 42 6.41 33.95 -5.76
N CYS A 43 5.13 33.93 -5.38
CA CYS A 43 4.75 34.03 -3.97
C CYS A 43 5.32 32.83 -3.20
N ARG A 44 5.90 33.08 -2.03
CA ARG A 44 6.42 32.02 -1.17
C ARG A 44 5.29 31.41 -0.36
N LEU A 45 5.48 30.16 0.04
CA LEU A 45 4.50 29.47 0.86
C LEU A 45 4.34 30.11 2.25
N ALA A 46 5.42 30.67 2.79
CA ALA A 46 5.40 31.43 4.06
C ALA A 46 4.50 32.66 4.03
N ASP A 47 4.35 33.31 2.87
CA ASP A 47 3.66 34.60 2.73
C ASP A 47 2.16 34.42 2.44
N LEU A 48 1.66 33.17 2.39
CA LEU A 48 0.28 32.89 2.04
C LEU A 48 -0.68 33.14 3.21
N PRO A 49 -1.80 33.84 3.00
CA PRO A 49 -2.80 33.98 4.05
C PRO A 49 -3.50 32.65 4.31
N GLU A 50 -3.91 32.42 5.56
CA GLU A 50 -4.55 31.18 6.02
C GLU A 50 -5.79 30.82 5.18
N ALA A 51 -6.58 31.81 4.77
CA ALA A 51 -7.73 31.60 3.89
C ALA A 51 -7.35 30.91 2.56
N LYS A 52 -6.20 31.25 1.98
CA LYS A 52 -5.70 30.62 0.74
C LYS A 52 -5.17 29.21 1.00
N ILE A 53 -4.62 28.95 2.19
CA ILE A 53 -4.15 27.62 2.60
C ILE A 53 -5.34 26.65 2.74
N THR A 54 -6.46 27.11 3.31
CA THR A 54 -7.69 26.32 3.40
C THR A 54 -8.28 26.03 2.01
N GLN A 55 -8.29 27.04 1.12
CA GLN A 55 -8.72 26.85 -0.28
C GLN A 55 -7.81 25.87 -1.05
N LEU A 56 -6.49 25.96 -0.86
CA LEU A 56 -5.53 25.00 -1.40
C LEU A 56 -5.83 23.58 -0.92
N SER A 57 -6.04 23.40 0.38
CA SER A 57 -6.37 22.11 0.98
C SER A 57 -7.62 21.50 0.36
N ALA A 58 -8.68 22.30 0.22
CA ALA A 58 -9.94 21.86 -0.38
C ALA A 58 -9.76 21.44 -1.84
N LEU A 59 -9.05 22.22 -2.65
CA LEU A 59 -8.79 21.86 -4.05
C LEU A 59 -7.92 20.61 -4.17
N LEU A 60 -6.88 20.46 -3.34
CA LEU A 60 -6.00 19.31 -3.42
C LEU A 60 -6.72 18.01 -3.04
N ASN A 61 -7.66 18.05 -2.09
CA ASN A 61 -8.48 16.88 -1.73
C ASN A 61 -9.36 16.37 -2.89
N THR A 62 -9.68 17.21 -3.87
CA THR A 62 -10.45 16.78 -5.05
C THR A 62 -9.62 15.98 -6.06
N LEU A 63 -8.28 16.04 -5.95
CA LEU A 63 -7.37 15.40 -6.89
C LEU A 63 -6.91 14.04 -6.35
N THR A 64 -6.67 13.08 -7.25
CA THR A 64 -6.11 11.77 -6.90
C THR A 64 -4.60 11.89 -6.64
N ILE A 65 -4.21 11.99 -5.37
CA ILE A 65 -2.85 12.34 -4.93
C ILE A 65 -2.29 11.29 -3.96
N ASP A 66 -0.97 11.28 -3.78
CA ASP A 66 -0.22 10.52 -2.77
C ASP A 66 -0.63 9.05 -2.67
N ALA A 67 -1.21 8.65 -1.54
CA ALA A 67 -1.49 7.27 -1.21
C ALA A 67 -2.46 6.63 -2.19
N GLU A 68 -3.45 7.39 -2.68
CA GLU A 68 -4.46 6.86 -3.59
C GLU A 68 -3.86 6.61 -4.97
N LEU A 69 -3.11 7.56 -5.51
CA LEU A 69 -2.42 7.39 -6.79
C LEU A 69 -1.38 6.25 -6.74
N LEU A 70 -0.69 6.09 -5.60
CA LEU A 70 0.23 4.98 -5.38
C LEU A 70 -0.49 3.63 -5.35
N ARG A 71 -1.63 3.54 -4.67
CA ARG A 71 -2.47 2.32 -4.62
C ARG A 71 -3.00 1.97 -5.99
N GLU A 72 -3.54 2.94 -6.72
CA GLU A 72 -4.05 2.74 -8.08
C GLU A 72 -2.95 2.22 -9.01
N THR A 73 -1.76 2.84 -8.97
CA THR A 73 -0.61 2.41 -9.77
C THR A 73 -0.16 0.99 -9.41
N ARG A 74 -0.11 0.65 -8.12
CA ARG A 74 0.23 -0.70 -7.66
C ARG A 74 -0.81 -1.71 -8.12
N ASN A 75 -2.10 -1.41 -7.98
CA ASN A 75 -3.20 -2.28 -8.40
C ASN A 75 -3.12 -2.58 -9.89
N LYS A 76 -2.86 -1.57 -10.73
CA LYS A 76 -2.63 -1.77 -12.17
C LYS A 76 -1.53 -2.80 -12.44
N ILE A 77 -0.41 -2.74 -11.71
CA ILE A 77 0.68 -3.69 -11.90
C ILE A 77 0.35 -5.07 -11.33
N THR A 78 -0.27 -5.15 -10.15
CA THR A 78 -0.72 -6.41 -9.55
C THR A 78 -1.65 -7.17 -10.49
N VAL A 79 -2.61 -6.48 -11.11
CA VAL A 79 -3.52 -7.06 -12.11
C VAL A 79 -2.74 -7.57 -13.33
N MET A 80 -1.76 -6.80 -13.85
CA MET A 80 -0.91 -7.26 -14.96
C MET A 80 -0.14 -8.53 -14.62
N VAL A 81 0.33 -8.67 -13.38
CA VAL A 81 1.06 -9.84 -12.89
C VAL A 81 0.14 -11.04 -12.75
N GLN A 82 -1.03 -10.88 -12.13
CA GLN A 82 -2.03 -11.94 -11.96
C GLN A 82 -2.52 -12.45 -13.32
N SER A 83 -2.74 -11.55 -14.27
CA SER A 83 -3.13 -11.88 -15.65
C SER A 83 -2.02 -12.56 -16.46
N GLY A 84 -0.76 -12.56 -16.01
CA GLY A 84 0.35 -13.21 -16.72
C GLY A 84 0.80 -12.53 -18.02
N ARG A 85 0.37 -11.30 -18.31
CA ARG A 85 0.79 -10.56 -19.50
C ARG A 85 2.31 -10.30 -19.49
N TYR A 86 2.93 -10.12 -20.66
CA TYR A 86 4.37 -9.87 -20.80
C TYR A 86 4.90 -8.83 -19.78
N ARG A 87 4.26 -7.66 -19.69
CA ARG A 87 4.66 -6.59 -18.76
C ARG A 87 4.66 -7.06 -17.30
N GLY A 88 3.62 -7.79 -16.88
CA GLY A 88 3.51 -8.35 -15.54
C GLY A 88 4.60 -9.36 -15.23
N ALA A 89 4.89 -10.26 -16.17
CA ALA A 89 5.99 -11.23 -16.04
C ALA A 89 7.36 -10.53 -15.88
N ARG A 90 7.60 -9.43 -16.61
CA ARG A 90 8.84 -8.63 -16.48
C ARG A 90 8.94 -7.91 -15.14
N HIS A 91 7.84 -7.36 -14.63
CA HIS A 91 7.79 -6.79 -13.28
C HIS A 91 8.10 -7.85 -12.21
N LYS A 92 7.49 -9.03 -12.30
CA LYS A 92 7.77 -10.17 -11.40
C LYS A 92 9.23 -10.62 -11.45
N ALA A 93 9.83 -10.65 -12.63
CA ALA A 93 11.23 -11.00 -12.85
C ALA A 93 12.24 -9.88 -12.56
N SER A 94 11.79 -8.67 -12.15
CA SER A 94 12.64 -7.49 -11.96
C SER A 94 13.48 -7.12 -13.21
N LEU A 95 12.89 -7.27 -14.40
CA LEU A 95 13.52 -6.93 -15.67
C LEU A 95 12.90 -5.66 -16.28
N PRO A 96 13.59 -5.02 -17.24
CA PRO A 96 13.02 -3.96 -18.04
C PRO A 96 11.73 -4.39 -18.76
N VAL A 97 10.72 -3.51 -18.73
CA VAL A 97 9.34 -3.78 -19.20
C VAL A 97 9.15 -3.37 -20.66
N ASN A 98 9.86 -2.34 -21.11
CA ASN A 98 9.67 -1.72 -22.43
C ASN A 98 10.61 -2.31 -23.51
N GLY A 99 10.91 -3.61 -23.46
CA GLY A 99 11.71 -4.29 -24.49
C GLY A 99 13.21 -3.94 -24.55
N GLN A 100 13.73 -3.26 -23.51
CA GLN A 100 15.15 -2.87 -23.46
C GLN A 100 16.06 -4.11 -23.34
N ARG A 101 17.29 -4.01 -23.88
CA ARG A 101 18.33 -5.06 -23.81
C ARG A 101 18.69 -5.37 -22.35
N THR A 102 18.78 -6.65 -22.00
CA THR A 102 18.99 -7.12 -20.61
C THR A 102 20.36 -7.75 -20.34
N HIS A 103 21.23 -7.86 -21.34
CA HIS A 103 22.54 -8.53 -21.22
C HIS A 103 23.53 -7.73 -20.36
N THR A 104 23.68 -6.42 -20.61
CA THR A 104 24.67 -5.57 -19.94
C THR A 104 24.00 -4.63 -18.92
N ASN A 105 23.18 -3.70 -19.39
CA ASN A 105 22.68 -2.58 -18.58
C ASN A 105 21.21 -2.78 -18.18
N ARG A 106 20.98 -3.35 -16.99
CA ARG A 106 19.61 -3.51 -16.43
C ARG A 106 19.46 -3.18 -14.94
N MET A 107 20.44 -2.50 -14.35
CA MET A 107 20.55 -2.37 -12.88
C MET A 107 19.43 -1.56 -12.24
N THR A 108 18.98 -0.48 -12.88
CA THR A 108 17.86 0.33 -12.38
C THR A 108 16.57 -0.48 -12.31
N ALA A 109 16.25 -1.25 -13.35
CA ALA A 109 15.09 -2.13 -13.38
C ALA A 109 15.19 -3.23 -12.31
N LYS A 110 16.37 -3.85 -12.17
CA LYS A 110 16.64 -4.85 -11.12
C LYS A 110 16.40 -4.27 -9.72
N LYS A 111 16.78 -3.01 -9.48
CA LYS A 111 16.65 -2.33 -8.19
C LYS A 111 15.22 -1.89 -7.88
N LEU A 112 14.46 -1.42 -8.88
CA LEU A 112 13.18 -0.74 -8.66
C LEU A 112 11.95 -1.61 -8.99
N ASN A 113 11.98 -2.42 -10.06
CA ASN A 113 10.77 -3.03 -10.62
C ASN A 113 10.15 -4.12 -9.73
N GLY A 114 10.95 -4.83 -8.93
CA GLY A 114 10.47 -5.90 -8.04
C GLY A 114 10.51 -5.58 -6.56
N ARG A 115 11.09 -4.44 -6.14
CA ARG A 115 11.28 -4.11 -4.71
C ARG A 115 9.98 -4.09 -3.90
N TRP A 116 8.90 -3.61 -4.51
CA TRP A 116 7.59 -3.45 -3.86
C TRP A 116 6.74 -4.72 -3.94
N MET A 117 7.06 -5.66 -4.83
CA MET A 117 6.44 -7.00 -4.90
C MET A 117 7.16 -8.00 -4.00
N ALA A 118 8.47 -7.82 -3.82
CA ALA A 118 9.30 -8.57 -2.93
C ALA A 118 9.08 -8.14 -1.47
N ALA A 119 7.84 -8.19 -0.99
CA ALA A 119 7.63 -8.58 0.39
C ALA A 119 8.10 -10.05 0.46
N ARG A 120 9.40 -10.24 0.72
CA ARG A 120 9.91 -11.52 1.19
C ARG A 120 9.13 -11.80 2.46
N GLN A 121 8.06 -12.58 2.36
CA GLN A 121 7.79 -13.53 3.41
C GLN A 121 9.09 -14.32 3.50
N TYR A 122 9.93 -13.96 4.48
CA TYR A 122 10.85 -14.94 5.00
C TYR A 122 9.97 -16.16 5.25
N SER A 123 10.37 -17.29 4.71
CA SER A 123 9.82 -18.61 4.98
C SER A 123 10.02 -19.00 6.45
N SER A 124 9.75 -18.09 7.39
CA SER A 124 9.45 -18.41 8.77
C SER A 124 8.02 -18.96 8.90
N ALA A 125 7.21 -18.85 7.86
CA ALA A 125 6.10 -19.78 7.66
C ALA A 125 6.70 -21.18 7.41
N ARG A 126 6.94 -21.91 8.50
CA ARG A 126 7.14 -23.36 8.52
C ARG A 126 5.95 -24.01 7.81
N THR A 127 6.05 -24.18 6.49
CA THR A 127 5.35 -25.26 5.82
C THR A 127 6.17 -26.53 6.07
N ALA A 128 5.87 -27.21 7.18
CA ALA A 128 5.98 -28.66 7.39
C ALA A 128 6.13 -28.98 8.89
N CYS A 129 5.01 -29.21 9.56
CA CYS A 129 4.73 -30.50 10.20
C CYS A 129 3.24 -30.47 10.50
N ALA A 130 2.46 -31.33 9.85
CA ALA A 130 1.12 -31.63 10.38
C ALA A 130 1.31 -32.07 11.83
N PRO A 131 0.51 -31.60 12.81
CA PRO A 131 0.65 -32.10 14.17
C PRO A 131 0.52 -33.61 14.10
N ALA A 132 1.54 -34.34 14.56
CA ALA A 132 1.48 -35.78 14.64
C ALA A 132 0.16 -36.14 15.32
N ARG A 133 -0.71 -36.91 14.64
CA ARG A 133 -1.86 -37.51 15.30
C ARG A 133 -1.28 -38.35 16.43
N THR A 134 -1.46 -37.91 17.67
CA THR A 134 -1.11 -38.74 18.82
C THR A 134 -1.89 -40.05 18.67
N PRO A 135 -1.25 -41.22 18.81
CA PRO A 135 -2.00 -42.47 18.87
C PRO A 135 -2.89 -42.39 20.11
N GLN A 136 -4.20 -42.38 19.90
CA GLN A 136 -5.18 -42.45 20.99
C GLN A 136 -5.04 -43.84 21.64
N PRO A 137 -4.82 -43.95 22.96
CA PRO A 137 -4.81 -45.24 23.62
C PRO A 137 -6.23 -45.83 23.68
N PRO A 138 -6.39 -47.17 23.62
CA PRO A 138 -7.68 -47.83 23.36
C PRO A 138 -8.75 -47.69 24.46
N TYR A 139 -8.48 -47.01 25.59
CA TYR A 139 -9.38 -46.97 26.76
C TYR A 139 -10.24 -45.70 26.91
N ALA A 140 -10.19 -44.73 25.98
CA ALA A 140 -10.90 -43.45 26.13
C ALA A 140 -12.42 -43.48 25.86
N LEU A 141 -13.00 -44.61 25.42
CA LEU A 141 -14.44 -44.73 25.12
C LEU A 141 -15.30 -45.19 26.32
N ALA A 142 -14.72 -45.47 27.48
CA ALA A 142 -15.47 -46.01 28.63
C ALA A 142 -16.15 -44.93 29.50
N ALA A 143 -15.75 -43.66 29.43
CA ALA A 143 -16.20 -42.64 30.38
C ALA A 143 -17.52 -41.92 30.02
N SER A 144 -18.05 -42.08 28.79
CA SER A 144 -19.22 -41.30 28.36
C SER A 144 -20.58 -42.00 28.59
N ARG A 145 -20.61 -43.24 29.11
CA ARG A 145 -21.86 -43.97 29.42
C ARG A 145 -22.30 -43.94 30.89
N ALA A 146 -21.51 -43.35 31.79
CA ALA A 146 -21.84 -43.30 33.22
C ALA A 146 -22.73 -42.09 33.64
N ILE A 147 -22.85 -41.06 32.79
CA ILE A 147 -23.55 -39.80 33.15
C ILE A 147 -25.07 -39.88 32.89
N SER A 148 -25.57 -40.86 32.14
CA SER A 148 -27.01 -41.00 31.86
C SER A 148 -27.81 -41.87 32.86
N LEU A 149 -27.16 -42.63 33.75
CA LEU A 149 -27.88 -43.44 34.75
C LEU A 149 -28.12 -42.68 36.07
N LEU A 150 -27.35 -41.63 36.36
CA LEU A 150 -27.55 -40.80 37.55
C LEU A 150 -28.63 -39.71 37.37
N SER A 151 -29.09 -39.45 36.15
CA SER A 151 -30.17 -38.48 35.87
C SER A 151 -31.57 -39.10 35.92
N ILE A 152 -31.70 -40.43 35.89
CA ILE A 152 -33.00 -41.13 35.95
C ILE A 152 -33.41 -41.41 37.41
N PHE A 153 -32.47 -41.60 38.33
CA PHE A 153 -32.78 -41.93 39.74
C PHE A 153 -33.18 -40.72 40.61
N ARG A 154 -32.99 -39.48 40.14
CA ARG A 154 -33.33 -38.26 40.90
C ARG A 154 -34.74 -37.70 40.59
N ARG A 155 -35.59 -38.50 39.92
CA ARG A 155 -36.93 -38.09 39.47
C ARG A 155 -38.08 -38.99 39.98
N ILE A 156 -37.80 -39.93 40.90
CA ILE A 156 -38.80 -40.89 41.47
C ILE A 156 -38.80 -40.91 43.02
N LEU A 157 -38.22 -39.91 43.69
CA LEU A 157 -38.45 -39.67 45.13
C LEU A 157 -38.72 -38.19 45.36
#